data_AF-A0A3M7PPJ4-F1
#
_entry.id   AF-A0A3M7PPJ4-F1
#
_cell.length_a   1.000
_cell.length_b   1.000
_cell.length_c   1.000
_cell.angle_alpha   90.00
_cell.angle_beta   90.00
_cell.angle_gamma   90.00
#
_symmetry.space_group_name_H-M   'P 1'
#
loop_
_entity.id
_entity.type
_entity.pdbx_description
1 polymer ?
#
loop_
_entity_poly.entity_id
_entity_poly.type
_entity_poly.pdbx_seq_one_letter_code
_entity_poly.pdbx_strand_id
1 'polypeptide(L)'
;MSIQEVKLTEEQKGTGIPKLIQDGRIYESDEDKANLFASILSKTFSESGSDFTDFDTNCCNYVEEFVSKLDYSDDQFSKVSFLELVNVIDKLKVDSSPGEDGIHNRFLKKLSEVVEVD
;
A
#
# COMPACT_ATOMS: atom_id res chain seq x y z
N MET A 1 -10.36 -17.35 41.71
CA MET A 1 -10.54 -17.93 40.35
C MET A 1 -9.80 -19.24 40.32
N SER A 2 -10.52 -20.36 40.29
CA SER A 2 -9.91 -21.68 40.17
C SER A 2 -9.90 -22.08 38.71
N ILE A 3 -8.72 -22.40 38.19
CA ILE A 3 -8.56 -23.01 36.87
C ILE A 3 -8.85 -24.51 37.05
N GLN A 4 -9.88 -25.03 36.39
CA GLN A 4 -10.12 -26.47 36.33
C GLN A 4 -9.36 -27.05 35.14
N GLU A 5 -8.41 -27.95 35.41
CA GLU A 5 -7.77 -28.77 34.40
C GLU A 5 -8.78 -29.77 33.84
N VAL A 6 -9.10 -29.66 32.55
CA VAL A 6 -9.90 -30.65 31.84
C VAL A 6 -8.99 -31.81 31.47
N LYS A 7 -9.10 -32.91 32.21
CA LYS A 7 -8.41 -34.18 31.94
C LYS A 7 -9.07 -34.85 30.73
N LEU A 8 -8.39 -34.84 29.58
CA LEU A 8 -8.80 -35.58 28.38
C LEU A 8 -8.62 -37.07 28.64
N THR A 9 -9.72 -37.82 28.67
CA THR A 9 -9.72 -39.29 28.76
C THR A 9 -9.28 -39.91 27.43
N GLU A 10 -8.41 -40.91 27.55
CA GLU A 10 -7.78 -41.68 26.47
C GLU A 10 -8.80 -42.51 25.68
N GLU A 11 -9.50 -41.92 24.72
CA GLU A 11 -10.25 -42.71 23.74
C GLU A 11 -10.43 -41.93 22.42
N GLN A 12 -9.33 -41.87 21.65
CA GLN A 12 -9.25 -41.87 20.18
C GLN A 12 -7.85 -41.36 19.78
N LYS A 13 -6.92 -42.31 19.53
CA LYS A 13 -5.71 -42.06 18.72
C LYS A 13 -6.13 -41.73 17.29
N GLY A 14 -6.67 -40.53 17.08
CA GLY A 14 -6.82 -39.93 15.76
C GLY A 14 -5.47 -39.36 15.30
N THR A 15 -5.23 -39.38 14.00
CA THR A 15 -4.13 -38.69 13.29
C THR A 15 -3.68 -37.46 14.08
N GLY A 16 -2.40 -37.30 14.43
CA GLY A 16 -1.89 -36.27 15.38
C GLY A 16 -2.09 -34.79 15.00
N ILE A 17 -3.08 -34.49 14.18
CA ILE A 17 -3.54 -33.18 13.74
C ILE A 17 -4.53 -32.64 14.79
N PRO A 18 -4.24 -31.47 15.40
CA PRO A 18 -5.16 -30.78 16.29
C PRO A 18 -6.50 -30.46 15.62
N LYS A 19 -7.61 -30.56 16.37
CA LYS A 19 -8.95 -30.16 15.91
C LYS A 19 -9.20 -28.68 16.21
N LEU A 20 -9.92 -28.00 15.32
CA LEU A 20 -10.37 -26.62 15.55
C LEU A 20 -11.63 -26.64 16.43
N ILE A 21 -11.54 -26.01 17.60
CA ILE A 21 -12.62 -25.95 18.59
C ILE A 21 -12.82 -24.50 19.03
N GLN A 22 -14.05 -24.00 18.93
CA GLN A 22 -14.44 -22.69 19.46
C GLN A 22 -15.81 -22.80 20.14
N ASP A 23 -15.93 -22.25 21.36
CA ASP A 23 -17.16 -22.26 22.17
C ASP A 23 -17.81 -23.65 22.33
N GLY A 24 -16.97 -24.69 22.46
CA GLY A 24 -17.42 -26.08 22.61
C GLY A 24 -17.88 -26.75 21.31
N ARG A 25 -17.85 -26.07 20.16
CA ARG A 25 -18.13 -26.64 18.84
C ARG A 25 -16.85 -27.06 18.13
N ILE A 26 -16.85 -28.28 17.60
CA ILE A 26 -15.77 -28.81 16.74
C ILE A 26 -16.10 -28.47 15.28
N TYR A 27 -15.14 -27.90 14.56
CA TYR A 27 -15.29 -27.51 13.15
C TYR A 27 -14.62 -28.55 12.25
N GLU A 28 -15.42 -29.46 11.69
CA GLU A 28 -14.92 -30.62 10.95
C GLU A 28 -14.73 -30.33 9.45
N SER A 29 -15.68 -29.64 8.80
CA SER A 29 -15.63 -29.33 7.38
C SER A 29 -14.79 -28.08 7.08
N ASP A 30 -14.19 -28.02 5.89
CA ASP A 30 -13.40 -26.85 5.47
C ASP A 30 -14.28 -25.62 5.22
N GLU A 31 -15.53 -25.81 4.83
CA GLU A 31 -16.52 -24.73 4.71
C GLU A 31 -16.86 -24.12 6.07
N ASP A 32 -17.08 -24.94 7.10
CA ASP A 32 -17.35 -24.46 8.46
C ASP A 32 -16.15 -23.67 9.02
N LYS A 33 -14.92 -24.15 8.77
CA LYS A 33 -13.70 -23.44 9.16
C LYS A 33 -13.59 -22.11 8.43
N ALA A 34 -13.81 -22.08 7.11
CA ALA A 34 -13.75 -20.86 6.32
C ALA A 34 -14.75 -19.80 6.80
N ASN A 35 -15.99 -20.22 7.08
CA ASN A 35 -17.03 -19.34 7.60
C ASN A 35 -16.68 -18.79 9.00
N LEU A 36 -16.08 -19.61 9.86
CA LEU A 36 -15.59 -19.17 11.17
C LEU A 36 -14.52 -18.09 11.02
N PHE A 37 -13.48 -18.35 10.23
CA PHE A 37 -12.41 -17.38 10.01
C PHE A 37 -12.92 -16.10 9.34
N ALA A 38 -13.83 -16.19 8.36
CA ALA A 38 -14.46 -15.02 7.75
C ALA A 38 -15.21 -14.17 8.78
N SER A 39 -15.96 -14.80 9.70
CA SER A 39 -16.65 -14.08 10.77
C SER A 39 -15.69 -13.40 11.75
N ILE A 40 -14.61 -14.08 12.12
CA ILE A 40 -13.57 -13.52 13.00
C ILE A 40 -12.91 -12.32 12.32
N LEU A 41 -12.45 -12.48 11.08
CA LEU A 41 -11.79 -11.43 10.32
C LEU A 41 -12.70 -10.23 10.10
N SER A 42 -13.96 -10.46 9.74
CA SER A 42 -14.94 -9.38 9.61
C SER A 42 -15.10 -8.61 10.92
N LYS A 43 -15.19 -9.28 12.07
CA LYS A 43 -15.28 -8.57 13.36
C LYS A 43 -13.97 -7.86 13.75
N THR A 44 -12.82 -8.40 13.38
CA THR A 44 -11.51 -7.82 13.74
C THR A 44 -11.15 -6.62 12.87
N PHE A 45 -11.51 -6.65 11.59
CA PHE A 45 -11.07 -5.67 10.59
C PHE A 45 -12.21 -4.79 10.04
N SER A 46 -13.46 -5.01 10.44
CA SER A 46 -14.50 -4.01 10.19
C SER A 46 -14.36 -2.93 11.25
N GLU A 47 -13.99 -1.72 10.83
CA GLU A 47 -13.92 -0.55 11.68
C GLU A 47 -15.28 -0.31 12.34
N SER A 48 -15.36 -0.51 13.65
CA SER A 48 -16.52 -0.10 14.44
C SER A 48 -16.46 1.41 14.65
N GLY A 49 -17.04 2.18 13.73
CA GLY A 49 -17.11 3.64 13.83
C GLY A 49 -18.18 4.23 12.91
N SER A 50 -18.87 5.26 13.40
CA SER A 50 -19.90 6.02 12.67
C SER A 50 -19.34 6.91 11.57
N ASP A 51 -18.02 6.98 11.42
CA ASP A 51 -17.37 7.78 10.39
C ASP A 51 -17.23 6.95 9.11
N PHE A 52 -18.36 6.48 8.62
CA PHE A 52 -18.53 6.13 7.21
C PHE A 52 -18.72 7.44 6.44
N THR A 53 -17.81 8.40 6.60
CA THR A 53 -17.67 9.41 5.56
C THR A 53 -17.12 8.65 4.36
N ASP A 54 -17.89 8.68 3.27
CA ASP A 54 -17.55 8.05 2.00
C ASP A 54 -16.06 8.27 1.73
N PHE A 55 -15.30 7.20 1.50
CA PHE A 55 -13.84 7.27 1.37
C PHE A 55 -13.44 8.38 0.39
N ASP A 56 -14.22 8.52 -0.68
CA ASP A 56 -14.09 9.56 -1.69
C ASP A 56 -14.28 10.97 -1.12
N THR A 57 -15.23 11.17 -0.20
CA THR A 57 -15.44 12.45 0.50
C THR A 57 -14.27 12.80 1.42
N ASN A 58 -13.73 11.83 2.16
CA ASN A 58 -12.53 12.06 2.98
C ASN A 58 -11.30 12.38 2.14
N CYS A 59 -11.10 11.66 1.03
CA CYS A 59 -10.02 11.94 0.09
C CYS A 59 -10.15 13.33 -0.53
N CYS A 60 -11.34 13.70 -1.02
CA CYS A 60 -11.59 15.02 -1.60
C CYS A 60 -11.34 16.14 -0.59
N ASN A 61 -11.86 16.02 0.63
CA ASN A 61 -11.66 17.03 1.67
C ASN A 61 -10.18 17.18 2.05
N TYR A 62 -9.44 16.07 2.15
CA TYR A 62 -8.00 16.10 2.44
C TYR A 62 -7.20 16.80 1.32
N VAL A 63 -7.52 16.52 0.05
CA VAL A 63 -6.86 17.15 -1.09
C VAL A 63 -7.18 18.64 -1.17
N GLU A 64 -8.45 19.03 -0.97
CA GLU A 64 -8.84 20.44 -0.94
C GLU A 64 -8.15 21.22 0.20
N GLU A 65 -8.04 20.61 1.38
CA GLU A 65 -7.33 21.21 2.52
C GLU A 65 -5.82 21.32 2.25
N PHE A 66 -5.22 20.34 1.57
CA PHE A 66 -3.81 20.40 1.17
C PHE A 66 -3.56 21.51 0.15
N VAL A 67 -4.38 21.58 -0.92
CA VAL A 67 -4.24 22.58 -1.99
C VAL A 67 -4.50 24.00 -1.47
N SER A 68 -5.49 24.18 -0.58
CA SER A 68 -5.79 25.50 -0.01
C SER A 68 -4.71 26.03 0.94
N LYS A 69 -3.87 25.15 1.50
CA LYS A 69 -2.71 25.50 2.33
C LYS A 69 -1.42 25.66 1.54
N LEU A 70 -1.40 25.30 0.26
CA LEU A 70 -0.26 25.60 -0.62
C LEU A 70 -0.28 27.10 -0.92
N ASP A 71 0.65 27.82 -0.30
CA ASP A 71 1.00 29.17 -0.73
C ASP A 71 1.74 29.05 -2.07
N TYR A 72 1.00 29.18 -3.16
CA TYR A 72 1.54 29.33 -4.52
C TYR A 72 2.12 30.74 -4.74
N SER A 73 2.62 31.41 -3.70
CA SER A 73 3.57 32.50 -3.92
C SER A 73 4.75 31.91 -4.68
N ASP A 74 4.91 32.35 -5.92
CA ASP A 74 5.65 31.71 -7.02
C ASP A 74 7.19 31.71 -6.81
N ASP A 75 7.65 31.76 -5.55
CA ASP A 75 9.01 32.14 -5.16
C ASP A 75 9.67 31.15 -4.16
N GLN A 76 9.06 30.00 -3.83
CA GLN A 76 9.75 29.02 -2.95
C GLN A 76 10.99 28.40 -3.60
N PHE A 77 11.07 28.38 -4.93
CA PHE A 77 12.22 27.84 -5.66
C PHE A 77 12.70 28.83 -6.72
N SER A 78 14.01 29.01 -6.81
CA SER A 78 14.61 29.78 -7.89
C SER A 78 14.24 29.17 -9.24
N LYS A 79 13.89 30.02 -10.21
CA LYS A 79 13.67 29.59 -11.60
C LYS A 79 14.90 28.81 -12.08
N VAL A 80 14.66 27.59 -12.57
CA VAL A 80 15.72 26.78 -13.18
C VAL A 80 16.20 27.49 -14.44
N SER A 81 17.51 27.73 -14.53
CA SER A 81 18.10 28.34 -15.71
C SER A 81 18.18 27.36 -16.87
N PHE A 82 18.17 27.88 -18.09
CA PHE A 82 18.37 27.07 -19.30
C PHE A 82 19.69 26.27 -19.24
N LEU A 83 20.76 26.87 -18.72
CA LEU A 83 22.05 26.22 -18.59
C LEU A 83 22.01 25.04 -17.61
N GLU A 84 21.29 25.16 -16.49
CA GLU A 84 21.09 24.05 -15.56
C GLU A 84 20.34 22.89 -16.21
N LEU A 85 19.30 23.17 -17.02
CA LEU A 85 18.58 22.14 -17.77
C LEU A 85 19.50 21.40 -18.76
N VAL A 86 20.30 22.13 -19.54
CA VAL A 86 21.26 21.53 -20.48
C VAL A 86 22.25 20.62 -19.74
N ASN A 87 22.84 21.11 -18.64
CA ASN A 87 23.80 20.35 -17.84
C ASN A 87 23.20 19.06 -17.25
N VAL A 88 21.93 19.09 -16.83
CA VAL A 88 21.24 17.90 -16.30
C VAL A 88 20.97 16.89 -17.42
N ILE A 89 20.51 17.34 -18.58
CA ILE A 89 20.25 16.48 -19.75
C ILE A 89 21.54 15.78 -20.21
N ASP A 90 22.64 16.52 -20.29
CA ASP A 90 23.92 15.95 -20.72
C ASP A 90 24.45 14.91 -19.73
N LYS A 91 24.24 15.11 -18.42
CA LYS A 91 24.55 14.08 -17.42
C LYS A 91 23.70 12.81 -17.61
N LEU A 92 22.40 12.96 -17.83
CA LEU A 92 21.48 11.83 -18.04
C LEU A 92 21.81 11.05 -19.32
N LYS A 93 22.35 11.73 -20.35
CA LYS A 93 22.77 11.09 -21.60
C LYS A 93 23.96 10.14 -21.43
N VAL A 94 24.90 10.34 -20.51
CA VAL A 94 26.15 9.55 -20.50
C VAL A 94 25.87 8.09 -20.14
N ASP A 95 25.43 7.77 -18.92
CA ASP A 95 24.99 6.43 -18.52
C ASP A 95 24.13 6.52 -17.25
N SER A 96 22.81 6.47 -17.42
CA SER A 96 21.85 6.40 -16.32
C SER A 96 20.94 5.20 -16.57
N SER A 97 20.81 4.34 -15.55
CA SER A 97 19.83 3.25 -15.57
C SER A 97 18.42 3.82 -15.71
N PRO A 98 17.52 3.14 -16.46
CA PRO A 98 16.12 3.56 -16.52
C PRO A 98 15.50 3.54 -15.12
N GLY A 99 14.57 4.47 -14.89
CA GLY A 99 13.75 4.49 -13.68
C GLY A 99 12.70 3.37 -13.68
N GLU A 100 11.81 3.38 -12.68
CA GLU A 100 10.71 2.43 -12.57
C GLU A 100 9.73 2.48 -13.77
N ASP A 101 9.69 3.63 -14.46
CA ASP A 101 8.93 3.85 -15.69
C ASP A 101 9.51 3.14 -16.93
N GLY A 102 10.72 2.56 -16.82
CA GLY A 102 11.41 1.87 -17.89
C GLY A 102 11.97 2.79 -18.99
N ILE A 103 11.97 4.11 -18.79
CA ILE A 103 12.45 5.06 -19.81
C ILE A 103 13.98 5.07 -19.82
N HIS A 104 14.56 4.51 -20.88
CA HIS A 104 16.01 4.44 -21.03
C HIS A 104 16.62 5.76 -21.52
N ASN A 105 17.80 6.12 -21.03
CA ASN A 105 18.53 7.31 -21.51
C ASN A 105 18.85 7.32 -23.03
N ARG A 106 18.65 6.21 -23.74
CA ARG A 106 18.78 6.12 -25.20
C ARG A 106 17.78 7.03 -25.92
N PHE A 107 16.64 7.33 -25.32
CA PHE A 107 15.69 8.32 -25.84
C PHE A 107 16.26 9.74 -25.77
N LEU A 108 16.97 10.07 -24.69
CA LEU A 108 17.61 11.38 -24.52
C LEU A 108 18.80 11.57 -25.47
N LYS A 109 19.55 10.51 -25.78
CA LYS A 109 20.64 10.54 -26.79
C LYS A 109 20.14 10.91 -28.20
N LYS A 110 18.85 10.76 -28.49
CA LYS A 110 18.24 11.08 -29.79
C LYS A 110 17.60 12.47 -29.83
N LEU A 111 17.51 13.16 -28.70
CA LEU A 111 17.16 14.58 -28.69
C LEU A 111 18.37 15.32 -29.29
N SER A 112 18.24 15.72 -30.56
CA SER A 112 19.26 16.48 -31.28
C SER A 112 19.76 17.64 -30.44
N GLU A 113 21.05 17.93 -30.50
CA GLU A 113 21.59 19.21 -30.06
C GLU A 113 20.77 20.30 -30.75
N VAL A 114 20.15 21.18 -29.97
CA VAL A 114 19.45 22.34 -30.52
C VAL A 114 20.51 23.14 -31.26
N VAL A 115 20.46 23.07 -32.59
CA VAL A 115 21.28 23.88 -33.48
C VAL A 115 20.98 25.33 -33.14
N GLU A 116 22.01 26.11 -32.77
CA GLU A 116 21.91 27.56 -32.63
C GLU A 116 21.33 28.11 -33.94
N VAL A 117 20.18 28.77 -33.84
CA VAL A 117 19.63 29.53 -34.96
C VAL A 117 20.33 30.88 -34.90
N ASP A 118 21.25 31.12 -35.85
CA ASP A 118 21.90 32.41 -36.12
C ASP A 118 20.89 33.56 -36.27
#